data_AF-A0A9L0RNL3-F1
#
_entry.id   AF-A0A9L0RNL3-F1
#
_cell.length_a   1.000
_cell.length_b   1.000
_cell.length_c   1.000
_cell.angle_alpha   90.00
_cell.angle_beta   90.00
_cell.angle_gamma   90.00
#
_symmetry.space_group_name_H-M   'P 1'
#
loop_
_entity.id
_entity.type
_entity.pdbx_description
1 polymer ?
#
loop_
_entity_poly.entity_id
_entity_poly.type
_entity_poly.pdbx_seq_one_letter_code
_entity_poly.pdbx_strand_id
1 'polypeptide(L)'
;MDETVAEFFKRTILKIPMAEMMTILKAWDFLSENQLQTVNFRQRKESLVQDLVLLCEKKRASLNDAAILDIVLQPVRNVRIKTDWTYIWCDQEGTRWEGHALLRGLHVQLEGK
;
A
#
# COMPACT_ATOMS: atom_id res chain seq x y z
N MET A 1 -12.37 15.95 -4.29
CA MET A 1 -10.97 15.88 -3.82
C MET A 1 -10.08 16.56 -4.87
N ASP A 2 -8.81 16.84 -4.61
CA ASP A 2 -7.91 17.35 -5.66
C ASP A 2 -7.67 16.29 -6.75
N GLU A 3 -7.61 16.67 -8.03
CA GLU A 3 -7.54 15.73 -9.16
C GLU A 3 -6.29 14.83 -9.08
N THR A 4 -5.17 15.40 -8.64
CA THR A 4 -3.90 14.67 -8.47
C THR A 4 -4.03 13.57 -7.40
N VAL A 5 -4.75 13.86 -6.31
CA VAL A 5 -4.99 12.90 -5.24
C VAL A 5 -5.94 11.79 -5.74
N ALA A 6 -6.95 12.14 -6.55
CA ALA A 6 -7.86 11.17 -7.16
C ALA A 6 -7.15 10.19 -8.10
N GLU A 7 -6.26 10.70 -8.96
CA GLU A 7 -5.43 9.85 -9.80
C GLU A 7 -4.51 8.95 -8.98
N PHE A 8 -3.94 9.46 -7.88
CA PHE A 8 -3.11 8.66 -7.00
C PHE A 8 -3.90 7.49 -6.42
N PHE A 9 -5.08 7.75 -5.83
CA PHE A 9 -5.96 6.68 -5.34
C PHE A 9 -6.31 5.69 -6.44
N LYS A 10 -6.69 6.17 -7.64
CA LYS A 10 -7.02 5.30 -8.77
C LYS A 10 -5.86 4.37 -9.13
N ARG A 11 -4.65 4.90 -9.28
CA ARG A 11 -3.44 4.11 -9.63
C ARG A 11 -3.06 3.14 -8.53
N THR A 12 -3.17 3.56 -7.27
CA THR A 12 -2.82 2.77 -6.09
C THR A 12 -3.79 1.62 -5.89
N ILE A 13 -5.10 1.88 -5.94
CA ILE A 13 -6.17 0.89 -5.83
C ILE A 13 -6.15 -0.09 -7.02
N LEU A 14 -5.82 0.37 -8.23
CA LEU A 14 -5.65 -0.51 -9.40
C LEU A 14 -4.49 -1.49 -9.29
N LYS A 15 -3.48 -1.23 -8.45
CA LYS A 15 -2.37 -2.18 -8.22
C LYS A 15 -2.76 -3.31 -7.28
N ILE A 16 -3.83 -3.14 -6.50
CA ILE A 16 -4.27 -4.10 -5.50
C ILE A 16 -4.86 -5.35 -6.20
N PRO A 17 -4.39 -6.56 -5.91
CA PRO A 17 -5.07 -7.76 -6.39
C PRO A 17 -6.46 -7.87 -5.76
N MET A 18 -7.49 -8.25 -6.54
CA MET A 18 -8.87 -8.32 -6.02
C MET A 18 -9.01 -9.26 -4.81
N ALA A 19 -8.20 -10.32 -4.75
CA ALA A 19 -8.20 -11.27 -3.64
C ALA A 19 -7.87 -10.62 -2.28
N GLU A 20 -7.00 -9.60 -2.26
CA GLU A 20 -6.58 -8.92 -1.02
C GLU A 20 -7.23 -7.54 -0.84
N MET A 21 -8.07 -7.14 -1.80
CA MET A 21 -8.65 -5.80 -1.84
C MET A 21 -9.49 -5.50 -0.61
N MET A 22 -10.35 -6.45 -0.20
CA MET A 22 -11.16 -6.30 0.99
C MET A 22 -10.31 -6.22 2.26
N THR A 23 -9.26 -7.05 2.35
CA THR A 23 -8.35 -7.07 3.50
C THR A 23 -7.58 -5.77 3.64
N ILE A 24 -7.06 -5.22 2.53
CA ILE A 24 -6.34 -3.95 2.53
C ILE A 24 -7.26 -2.79 2.88
N LEU A 25 -8.45 -2.74 2.28
CA LEU A 25 -9.40 -1.65 2.57
C LEU A 25 -9.88 -1.68 4.02
N LYS A 26 -9.98 -2.87 4.63
CA LYS A 26 -10.21 -3.03 6.07
C LYS A 26 -9.01 -2.56 6.90
N ALA A 27 -7.79 -2.97 6.53
CA ALA A 27 -6.56 -2.56 7.23
C ALA A 27 -6.28 -1.05 7.13
N TRP A 28 -6.75 -0.41 6.06
CA TRP A 28 -6.65 1.04 5.89
C TRP A 28 -7.54 1.83 6.86
N ASP A 29 -8.62 1.23 7.39
CA ASP A 29 -9.58 1.78 8.36
C ASP A 29 -10.29 3.11 7.97
N PHE A 30 -9.89 3.75 6.88
CA PHE A 30 -10.48 4.98 6.38
C PHE A 30 -11.93 4.80 5.89
N LEU A 31 -12.21 3.65 5.26
CA LEU A 31 -13.55 3.29 4.80
C LEU A 31 -14.22 2.38 5.83
N SER A 32 -15.34 2.84 6.39
CA SER A 32 -16.11 2.07 7.35
C SER A 32 -16.70 0.81 6.71
N GLU A 33 -16.87 -0.27 7.47
CA GLU A 33 -17.38 -1.54 6.95
C GLU A 33 -18.74 -1.39 6.25
N ASN A 34 -19.63 -0.55 6.79
CA ASN A 34 -20.93 -0.25 6.18
C ASN A 34 -20.79 0.35 4.76
N GLN A 35 -19.79 1.21 4.54
CA GLN A 35 -19.54 1.77 3.21
C GLN A 35 -18.98 0.68 2.29
N LEU A 36 -18.03 -0.13 2.77
CA LEU A 36 -17.50 -1.25 1.99
C LEU A 36 -18.58 -2.27 1.62
N GLN A 37 -19.55 -2.54 2.49
CA GLN A 37 -20.68 -3.44 2.17
C GLN A 37 -21.59 -2.91 1.05
N THR A 38 -21.71 -1.58 0.89
CA THR A 38 -22.48 -0.99 -0.22
C THR A 38 -21.76 -1.10 -1.56
N VAL A 39 -20.44 -1.29 -1.54
CA VAL A 39 -19.62 -1.44 -2.74
C VAL A 39 -19.74 -2.87 -3.27
N ASN A 40 -20.11 -3.01 -4.54
CA ASN A 40 -20.20 -4.32 -5.17
C ASN A 40 -18.80 -4.86 -5.57
N PHE A 41 -18.19 -5.72 -4.76
CA PHE A 41 -16.89 -6.34 -5.09
C PHE A 41 -16.95 -7.38 -6.21
N ARG A 42 -18.14 -7.77 -6.67
CA ARG A 42 -18.33 -8.73 -7.77
C ARG A 42 -18.19 -8.09 -9.16
N GLN A 43 -18.12 -6.75 -9.22
CA GLN A 43 -17.99 -6.00 -10.47
C GLN A 43 -16.57 -6.00 -11.02
N ARG A 44 -16.38 -5.48 -12.25
CA ARG A 44 -15.04 -5.31 -12.82
C ARG A 44 -14.20 -4.37 -11.96
N LYS A 45 -12.92 -4.68 -11.85
CA LYS A 45 -11.95 -3.92 -11.05
C LYS A 45 -11.96 -2.42 -11.33
N GLU A 46 -12.08 -2.01 -12.59
CA GLU A 46 -12.10 -0.59 -12.98
C GLU A 46 -13.35 0.15 -12.47
N SER A 47 -14.52 -0.50 -12.50
CA SER A 47 -15.76 0.05 -11.95
C SER A 47 -15.70 0.11 -10.42
N LEU A 48 -15.14 -0.93 -9.80
CA LEU A 48 -14.89 -0.96 -8.35
C LEU A 48 -13.97 0.19 -7.91
N VAL A 49 -12.88 0.43 -8.63
CA VAL A 49 -11.94 1.53 -8.33
C VAL A 49 -12.65 2.88 -8.42
N GLN A 50 -13.49 3.09 -9.43
CA GLN A 50 -14.26 4.34 -9.55
C GLN A 50 -15.19 4.55 -8.36
N ASP A 51 -15.90 3.51 -7.93
CA ASP A 51 -16.80 3.57 -6.78
C ASP A 51 -16.04 3.87 -5.47
N LEU A 52 -14.87 3.24 -5.28
CA LEU A 52 -13.99 3.51 -4.14
C LEU A 52 -13.44 4.94 -4.15
N VAL A 53 -13.03 5.46 -5.32
CA VAL A 53 -12.56 6.85 -5.45
C VAL A 53 -13.69 7.81 -5.11
N LEU A 54 -14.91 7.58 -5.61
CA LEU A 54 -16.09 8.40 -5.28
C LEU A 54 -16.39 8.42 -3.77
N LEU A 55 -16.22 7.29 -3.08
CA LEU A 55 -16.35 7.24 -1.61
C LEU A 55 -15.27 8.05 -0.92
N CYS A 56 -14.02 7.98 -1.40
CA CYS A 56 -12.91 8.79 -0.88
C CYS A 56 -13.17 10.29 -1.10
N GLU A 57 -13.76 10.67 -2.24
CA GLU A 57 -14.14 12.06 -2.51
C GLU A 57 -15.24 12.55 -1.59
N LYS A 58 -16.28 11.75 -1.36
CA LYS A 58 -17.37 12.07 -0.42
C LYS A 58 -16.85 12.28 1.00
N LYS A 59 -15.88 11.47 1.43
CA LYS A 59 -15.21 11.61 2.73
C LYS A 59 -14.13 12.70 2.78
N ARG A 60 -13.87 13.40 1.67
CA ARG A 60 -12.82 14.42 1.54
C ARG A 60 -11.44 13.87 1.90
N ALA A 61 -11.11 12.69 1.35
CA ALA A 61 -9.80 12.09 1.53
C ALA A 61 -8.68 13.07 1.16
N SER A 62 -7.67 13.13 2.02
CA SER A 62 -6.49 13.96 1.86
C SER A 62 -5.33 13.17 1.24
N LEU A 63 -4.27 13.88 0.88
CA LEU A 63 -3.02 13.24 0.45
C LEU A 63 -2.43 12.34 1.54
N ASN A 64 -2.62 12.69 2.83
CA ASN A 64 -2.14 11.86 3.94
C ASN A 64 -2.86 10.51 3.98
N ASP A 65 -4.17 10.50 3.76
CA ASP A 65 -4.95 9.26 3.70
C ASP A 65 -4.49 8.37 2.54
N ALA A 66 -4.11 9.00 1.42
CA ALA A 66 -3.55 8.32 0.26
C ALA A 66 -2.16 7.72 0.53
N ALA A 67 -1.33 8.44 1.29
CA ALA A 67 -0.01 7.96 1.71
C ALA A 67 -0.12 6.76 2.66
N ILE A 68 -1.07 6.80 3.62
CA ILE A 68 -1.33 5.66 4.51
C ILE A 68 -1.77 4.44 3.69
N LEU A 69 -2.62 4.62 2.68
CA LEU A 69 -3.01 3.53 1.78
C LEU A 69 -1.79 2.93 1.05
N ASP A 70 -0.86 3.75 0.56
CA ASP A 70 0.36 3.27 -0.11
C ASP A 70 1.28 2.48 0.85
N ILE A 71 1.39 2.92 2.11
CA ILE A 71 2.14 2.23 3.16
C ILE A 71 1.53 0.86 3.46
N VAL A 72 0.22 0.80 3.68
CA VAL A 72 -0.50 -0.47 3.93
C VAL A 72 -0.40 -1.42 2.73
N LEU A 73 -0.14 -0.90 1.53
CA LEU A 73 0.05 -1.67 0.30
C LEU A 73 1.48 -2.18 0.07
N GLN A 74 2.47 -1.68 0.78
CA GLN A 74 3.85 -2.16 0.67
C GLN A 74 4.01 -3.67 0.84
N PRO A 75 3.43 -4.34 1.86
CA PRO A 75 3.58 -5.81 2.01
C PRO A 75 3.07 -6.59 0.79
N VAL A 76 1.93 -6.18 0.22
CA VAL A 76 1.36 -6.83 -0.99
C VAL A 76 2.19 -6.55 -2.25
N ARG A 77 2.83 -5.36 -2.33
CA ARG A 77 3.74 -5.00 -3.42
C ARG A 77 5.10 -5.70 -3.31
N ASN A 78 5.63 -5.88 -2.10
CA ASN A 78 6.92 -6.54 -1.83
C ASN A 78 6.90 -8.04 -2.16
N VAL A 79 5.74 -8.70 -2.14
CA VAL A 79 5.61 -10.08 -2.63
C VAL A 79 5.81 -10.18 -4.15
N ARG A 80 5.58 -9.08 -4.90
CA ARG A 80 5.71 -9.06 -6.37
C ARG A 80 6.95 -8.34 -6.89
N ILE A 81 7.51 -7.42 -6.13
CA ILE A 81 8.72 -6.68 -6.50
C ILE A 81 9.81 -7.11 -5.52
N LYS A 82 10.84 -7.82 -6.02
CA LYS A 82 12.07 -8.09 -5.27
C LYS A 82 12.70 -6.74 -4.89
N THR A 83 12.32 -6.19 -3.76
CA THR A 83 12.90 -4.96 -3.22
C THR A 83 14.20 -5.35 -2.53
N ASP A 84 15.31 -4.89 -3.10
CA ASP A 84 16.59 -4.82 -2.39
C ASP A 84 16.40 -3.82 -1.24
N TRP A 85 16.48 -4.30 0.00
CA TRP A 85 16.41 -3.44 1.17
C TRP A 85 17.83 -3.18 1.64
N THR A 86 18.21 -1.90 1.73
CA THR A 86 19.43 -1.49 2.41
C THR A 86 19.10 -1.25 3.87
N TYR A 87 19.70 -2.04 4.75
CA TYR A 87 19.64 -1.86 6.19
C TYR A 87 20.77 -0.94 6.59
N ILE A 88 20.42 0.14 7.28
CA ILE A 88 21.39 1.05 7.88
C ILE A 88 21.26 0.88 9.39
N TRP A 89 22.34 0.42 10.02
CA TRP A 89 22.43 0.36 11.47
C TRP A 89 23.50 1.34 11.95
N CYS A 90 23.23 2.03 13.05
CA CYS A 90 24.19 2.94 13.67
C CYS A 90 24.43 2.45 15.10
N ASP A 91 25.70 2.31 15.45
CA ASP A 91 26.10 1.94 16.81
C ASP A 91 26.00 3.17 17.77
N GLN A 92 26.15 2.93 19.08
CA GLN A 92 26.13 3.99 20.09
C GLN A 92 27.29 5.00 19.95
N GLU A 93 28.40 4.59 19.34
CA GLU A 93 29.57 5.43 19.01
C GLU A 93 29.40 6.18 17.68
N GLY A 94 28.26 6.02 16.97
CA GLY A 94 27.94 6.72 15.74
C GLY A 94 28.52 6.08 14.48
N THR A 95 29.03 4.86 14.56
CA THR A 95 29.51 4.12 13.39
C THR A 95 28.34 3.61 12.57
N ARG A 96 28.25 4.07 11.32
CA ARG A 96 27.22 3.67 10.36
C ARG A 96 27.65 2.42 9.60
N TRP A 97 26.83 1.38 9.66
CA TRP A 97 26.97 0.14 8.91
C TRP A 97 25.85 0.01 7.90
N GLU A 98 26.19 -0.38 6.67
CA GLU A 98 25.22 -0.59 5.59
C GLU A 98 25.30 -2.05 5.13
N GLY A 99 24.15 -2.73 5.10
CA GLY A 99 24.03 -4.10 4.61
C GLY A 99 22.86 -4.19 3.61
N HIS A 100 23.03 -4.96 2.55
CA HIS A 100 21.95 -5.25 1.61
C HIS A 100 21.29 -6.56 1.99
N ALA A 101 19.96 -6.60 2.08
CA ALA A 101 19.24 -7.86 2.09
C ALA A 101 18.31 -7.98 0.89
N LEU A 102 18.52 -9.06 0.16
CA LEU A 102 17.62 -9.55 -0.87
C LEU A 102 16.60 -10.49 -0.24
N LEU A 103 15.38 -10.00 -0.06
CA LEU A 103 14.23 -10.84 0.31
C LEU A 103 13.84 -11.73 -0.88
N ARG A 104 14.57 -12.84 -1.08
CA ARG A 104 14.09 -13.98 -1.88
C ARG A 104 13.46 -14.97 -0.94
N GLY A 105 12.14 -14.89 -0.75
CA GLY A 105 11.34 -15.92 -0.06
C GLY A 105 11.96 -16.42 1.25
N LEU A 106 11.75 -15.70 2.36
CA LEU A 106 12.13 -16.13 3.72
C LEU A 106 13.62 -16.45 3.97
N HIS A 107 14.52 -16.08 3.06
CA HIS A 107 15.96 -16.14 3.33
C HIS A 107 16.55 -14.73 3.30
N VAL A 108 17.02 -14.25 4.45
CA VAL A 108 17.78 -13.00 4.58
C VAL A 108 19.25 -13.39 4.45
N GLN A 109 19.86 -13.07 3.31
CA GLN A 109 21.30 -13.21 3.13
C GLN A 109 21.95 -11.88 3.49
N LEU A 110 22.68 -11.83 4.61
CA LEU A 110 23.42 -10.66 5.06
C LEU A 110 24.80 -10.69 4.41
N GLU A 111 25.04 -9.83 3.43
CA GLU A 111 26.39 -9.58 2.92
C GLU A 111 26.90 -8.27 3.53
N GLY A 112 27.87 -8.38 4.45
CA GLY A 112 28.61 -7.26 5.02
C GLY A 112 29.99 -7.13 4.36
N LYS A 113 30.43 -5.90 4.12
CA LYS A 113 31.82 -5.55 3.80
C LYS A 113 32.49 -4.92 5.00
#